data_AF-A0A3N5Q7J0-F1
#
_entry.id   AF-A0A3N5Q7J0-F1
#
_cell.length_a   1.000
_cell.length_b   1.000
_cell.length_c   1.000
_cell.angle_alpha   90.00
_cell.angle_beta   90.00
_cell.angle_gamma   90.00
#
_symmetry.space_group_name_H-M   'P 1'
#
loop_
_entity.id
_entity.type
_entity.pdbx_description
1 polymer ?
#
loop_
_entity_poly.entity_id
_entity_poly.type
_entity_poly.pdbx_seq_one_letter_code
_entity_poly.pdbx_strand_id
1 'polypeptide(L)'
;ANSMFRSVSPNPAVDVVTVRVNVDPYASSVGLVLSDMAGRTLRTYNVDAWSGTAHVSVQGLSAGTYVLTLNADRAVAHTFIHVAR
;
A
#
# COMPACT_ATOMS: atom_id res chain seq x y z
N ALA A 1 8.58 14.02 -10.15
CA ALA A 1 8.89 13.68 -8.74
C ALA A 1 8.70 12.18 -8.57
N ASN A 2 9.35 11.54 -7.58
CA ASN A 2 9.25 10.09 -7.42
C ASN A 2 8.25 9.76 -6.31
N SER A 3 7.08 9.25 -6.69
CA SER A 3 6.11 8.72 -5.74
C SER A 3 6.70 7.49 -5.05
N MET A 4 6.75 7.49 -3.71
CA MET A 4 7.42 6.45 -2.93
C MET A 4 6.78 6.25 -1.55
N PHE A 5 6.96 5.08 -0.95
CA PHE A 5 6.55 4.83 0.43
C PHE A 5 7.37 5.65 1.42
N ARG A 6 6.68 6.29 2.38
CA ARG A 6 7.28 6.94 3.54
C ARG A 6 7.20 6.05 4.77
N SER A 7 6.02 5.49 5.05
CA SER A 7 5.82 4.57 6.16
C SER A 7 4.63 3.64 5.96
N VAL A 8 4.74 2.46 6.57
CA VAL A 8 3.73 1.39 6.55
C VAL A 8 3.65 0.87 7.98
N SER A 9 2.64 1.31 8.74
CA SER A 9 2.58 1.06 10.19
C SER A 9 1.16 0.88 10.71
N PRO A 10 0.91 -0.03 11.66
CA PRO A 10 1.88 -1.00 12.23
C PRO A 10 2.26 -2.09 11.22
N ASN A 11 3.47 -2.62 11.35
CA ASN A 11 3.98 -3.77 10.60
C ASN A 11 4.94 -4.55 11.51
N PRO A 12 4.60 -5.76 12.00
CA PRO A 12 3.48 -6.59 11.59
C PRO A 12 2.08 -6.01 11.89
N ALA A 13 1.14 -6.31 11.01
CA ALA A 13 -0.23 -5.82 11.02
C ALA A 13 -1.19 -6.86 11.60
N VAL A 14 -2.12 -6.39 12.44
CA VAL A 14 -3.21 -7.21 12.97
C VAL A 14 -4.56 -6.85 12.37
N ASP A 15 -4.76 -5.60 11.94
CA ASP A 15 -6.07 -5.16 11.42
C ASP A 15 -5.94 -4.11 10.31
N VAL A 16 -5.63 -2.86 10.66
CA VAL A 16 -5.47 -1.78 9.70
C VAL A 16 -4.04 -1.25 9.73
N VAL A 17 -3.46 -1.08 8.56
CA VAL A 17 -2.16 -0.45 8.33
C VAL A 17 -2.37 0.94 7.77
N THR A 18 -1.78 1.94 8.42
CA THR A 18 -1.70 3.28 7.85
C THR A 18 -0.48 3.35 6.95
N VAL A 19 -0.73 3.69 5.68
CA VAL A 19 0.30 3.82 4.65
C VAL A 19 0.43 5.29 4.31
N ARG A 20 1.64 5.83 4.45
CA ARG A 20 1.99 7.18 4.01
C ARG A 20 2.94 7.10 2.83
N VAL A 21 2.65 7.88 1.81
CA VAL A 21 3.45 7.95 0.59
C VAL A 21 3.79 9.41 0.27
N ASN A 22 4.91 9.61 -0.42
CA ASN A 22 5.10 10.80 -1.22
C ASN A 22 4.30 10.63 -2.50
N VAL A 23 3.43 11.60 -2.78
CA VAL A 23 2.71 11.70 -4.05
C VAL A 23 3.36 12.80 -4.86
N ASP A 24 3.68 12.52 -6.13
CA ASP A 24 4.01 13.58 -7.08
C ASP A 24 2.78 14.52 -7.20
N PRO A 25 2.91 15.83 -6.95
CA PRO A 25 1.79 16.78 -7.05
C PRO A 25 1.17 16.84 -8.46
N TYR A 26 1.86 16.35 -9.49
CA TYR A 26 1.36 16.29 -10.86
C TYR A 26 0.82 14.91 -11.25
N ALA A 27 0.78 13.94 -10.32
CA ALA A 27 0.23 12.62 -10.60
C ALA A 27 -1.28 12.69 -10.86
N SER A 28 -1.72 12.16 -12.00
CA SER A 28 -3.13 12.12 -12.39
C SER A 28 -3.88 10.95 -11.74
N SER A 29 -3.16 9.89 -11.38
CA SER A 29 -3.69 8.69 -10.74
C SER A 29 -2.73 8.21 -9.66
N VAL A 30 -3.27 7.86 -8.48
CA VAL A 30 -2.50 7.31 -7.37
C VAL A 30 -3.33 6.27 -6.63
N GLY A 31 -2.78 5.06 -6.47
CA GLY A 31 -3.45 3.99 -5.76
C GLY A 31 -2.50 2.93 -5.24
N LEU A 32 -3.00 2.13 -4.30
CA LEU A 32 -2.31 0.97 -3.76
C LEU A 32 -2.97 -0.32 -4.22
N VAL A 33 -2.17 -1.34 -4.48
CA VAL A 33 -2.60 -2.71 -4.77
C VAL A 33 -1.95 -3.63 -3.76
N LEU A 34 -2.76 -4.39 -3.02
CA LEU A 34 -2.30 -5.44 -2.12
C LEU A 34 -2.43 -6.78 -2.82
N SER A 35 -1.34 -7.54 -2.89
CA SER A 35 -1.28 -8.85 -3.52
C SER A 35 -0.66 -9.91 -2.61
N ASP A 36 -1.02 -11.17 -2.84
CA ASP A 36 -0.30 -12.31 -2.25
C ASP A 36 1.11 -12.45 -2.85
N MET A 37 1.94 -13.34 -2.28
CA MET A 37 3.29 -13.61 -2.80
C MET A 37 3.30 -14.30 -4.17
N ALA A 38 2.16 -14.83 -4.63
CA ALA A 38 1.99 -15.36 -5.98
C ALA A 38 1.60 -14.26 -6.99
N GLY A 39 1.48 -13.00 -6.54
CA GLY A 39 1.14 -11.84 -7.36
C GLY A 39 -0.37 -11.66 -7.59
N ARG A 40 -1.23 -12.48 -6.98
CA ARG A 40 -2.69 -12.32 -7.13
C ARG A 40 -3.13 -11.09 -6.38
N THR A 41 -3.79 -10.17 -7.08
CA THR A 41 -4.41 -9.00 -6.46
C THR A 41 -5.53 -9.43 -5.52
N LEU A 42 -5.40 -9.01 -4.26
CA LEU A 42 -6.40 -9.26 -3.23
C LEU A 42 -7.32 -8.05 -3.06
N ARG A 43 -6.73 -6.85 -3.02
CA ARG A 43 -7.43 -5.60 -2.69
C ARG A 43 -6.76 -4.39 -3.35
N THR A 44 -7.54 -3.34 -3.59
CA THR A 44 -7.07 -2.04 -4.08
C THR A 44 -7.51 -0.93 -3.13
N TYR A 45 -6.69 0.08 -2.94
CA TYR A 45 -6.97 1.22 -2.07
C TYR A 45 -6.65 2.53 -2.77
N ASN A 46 -7.48 3.54 -2.55
CA ASN A 46 -7.17 4.89 -2.97
C ASN A 46 -6.19 5.53 -1.99
N VAL A 47 -5.29 6.35 -2.52
CA VAL A 47 -4.46 7.25 -1.71
C VAL A 47 -5.12 8.62 -1.73
N ASP A 48 -5.32 9.20 -0.54
CA ASP A 48 -5.74 10.59 -0.45
C ASP A 48 -4.62 11.48 -1.01
N ALA A 49 -4.87 12.13 -2.14
CA ALA A 49 -3.84 12.85 -2.89
C ALA A 49 -3.30 14.09 -2.15
N TRP A 50 -4.08 14.65 -1.22
CA TRP A 50 -3.68 15.82 -0.43
C TRP A 50 -2.72 15.44 0.70
N SER A 51 -3.06 14.40 1.45
CA SER A 51 -2.30 13.94 2.64
C SER A 51 -1.30 12.83 2.32
N GLY A 52 -1.36 12.22 1.14
CA GLY A 52 -0.56 11.05 0.77
C GLY A 52 -0.82 9.84 1.66
N THR A 53 -2.04 9.72 2.21
CA THR A 53 -2.37 8.68 3.20
C THR A 53 -3.41 7.69 2.67
N ALA A 54 -3.25 6.42 3.03
CA ALA A 54 -4.21 5.35 2.79
C ALA A 54 -4.31 4.42 4.00
N HIS A 55 -5.47 3.77 4.15
CA HIS A 55 -5.72 2.77 5.19
C HIS A 55 -5.94 1.41 4.55
N VAL A 56 -5.02 0.48 4.82
CA VAL A 56 -5.02 -0.87 4.26
C VAL A 56 -5.49 -1.86 5.31
N SER A 57 -6.68 -2.44 5.13
CA SER A 57 -7.18 -3.52 6.00
C SER A 57 -6.59 -4.88 5.60
N VAL A 58 -6.08 -5.62 6.59
CA VAL A 58 -5.62 -7.01 6.45
C VAL A 58 -6.63 -8.04 6.99
N GLN A 59 -7.88 -7.63 7.21
CA GLN A 59 -8.92 -8.51 7.73
C GLN A 59 -9.18 -9.67 6.75
N GLY A 60 -9.28 -10.89 7.29
CA GLY A 60 -9.52 -12.11 6.51
C GLY A 60 -8.32 -12.62 5.71
N LEU A 61 -7.16 -11.95 5.83
CA LEU A 61 -5.89 -12.47 5.31
C LEU A 61 -5.25 -13.39 6.33
N SER A 62 -4.66 -14.49 5.89
CA SER A 62 -3.86 -15.37 6.75
C SER A 62 -2.52 -14.72 7.11
N ALA A 63 -1.96 -15.09 8.26
CA ALA A 63 -0.60 -14.73 8.64
C ALA A 63 0.40 -15.02 7.51
N GLY A 64 1.26 -14.04 7.21
CA GLY A 64 2.19 -14.13 6.09
C GLY A 64 2.64 -12.78 5.57
N THR A 65 3.42 -12.82 4.49
CA THR A 65 3.93 -11.62 3.82
C THR A 65 3.06 -11.33 2.60
N TYR A 66 2.73 -10.05 2.39
CA TYR A 66 1.96 -9.57 1.26
C TYR A 66 2.72 -8.42 0.59
N VAL A 67 2.56 -8.29 -0.73
CA VAL A 67 3.17 -7.21 -1.50
C VAL A 67 2.18 -6.05 -1.56
N LEU A 68 2.62 -4.87 -1.13
CA LEU A 68 1.88 -3.63 -1.34
C LEU A 68 2.58 -2.83 -2.44
N THR A 69 1.84 -2.58 -3.52
CA THR A 69 2.32 -1.84 -4.69
C THR A 69 1.68 -0.46 -4.71
N LEU A 70 2.50 0.59 -4.79
CA LEU A 70 2.07 1.96 -5.10
C LEU A 70 2.17 2.18 -6.60
N ASN A 71 1.04 2.50 -7.22
CA ASN A 71 0.97 2.95 -8.60
C ASN A 71 0.66 4.44 -8.61
N ALA A 72 1.52 5.24 -9.24
CA ALA A 72 1.31 6.66 -9.45
C ALA A 72 1.70 7.03 -10.89
N ASP A 73 0.74 7.03 -11.81
CA ASP A 73 0.94 7.13 -13.25
C ASP A 73 2.01 6.15 -13.79
N ARG A 74 3.23 6.63 -14.08
CA ARG A 74 4.35 5.82 -14.56
C ARG A 74 5.30 5.35 -13.45
N ALA A 75 5.12 5.85 -12.23
CA ALA A 75 5.91 5.44 -11.08
C ALA A 75 5.27 4.21 -10.42
N VAL A 76 6.08 3.18 -10.22
CA VAL A 76 5.70 1.96 -9.49
C VAL A 76 6.71 1.75 -8.36
N ALA A 77 6.21 1.54 -7.15
CA ALA A 77 7.03 1.20 -5.99
C ALA A 77 6.40 0.03 -5.24
N HIS A 78 7.23 -0.76 -4.55
CA HIS A 78 6.77 -1.91 -3.77
C HIS A 78 7.27 -1.83 -2.33
N THR A 79 6.50 -2.41 -1.42
CA THR A 79 6.87 -2.67 -0.03
C THR A 79 6.11 -3.91 0.46
N PHE A 80 6.34 -4.31 1.71
CA PHE A 80 5.72 -5.49 2.29
C PHE A 80 4.86 -5.13 3.50
N ILE A 81 3.72 -5.82 3.61
CA ILE A 81 2.94 -5.90 4.85
C ILE A 81 3.08 -7.33 5.38
N HIS A 82 3.52 -7.47 6.63
CA HIS A 82 3.50 -8.75 7.33
C HIS A 82 2.21 -8.82 8.16
N VAL A 83 1.38 -9.82 7.94
CA VAL A 83 0.18 -10.08 8.73
C VAL A 83 0.53 -11.04 9.85
N ALA A 84 0.17 -10.68 11.08
CA ALA A 84 0.61 -11.38 12.30
C ALA A 84 -0.36 -12.46 12.82
N ARG A 85 -1.57 -12.57 12.27
CA ARG A 85 -2.63 -13.45 12.77
C ARG A 85 -3.19 -14.39 11.70
#